data_AF-A0A0K0PEH1-F1
#
_entry.id   AF-A0A0K0PEH1-F1
#
_cell.length_a   1.000
_cell.length_b   1.000
_cell.length_c   1.000
_cell.angle_alpha   90.00
_cell.angle_beta   90.00
_cell.angle_gamma   90.00
#
_symmetry.space_group_name_H-M   'P 1'
#
loop_
_entity.id
_entity.type
_entity.pdbx_description
1 polymer ?
#
loop_
_entity_poly.entity_id
_entity_poly.type
_entity_poly.pdbx_seq_one_letter_code
_entity_poly.pdbx_strand_id
1 'polypeptide(L)'
;MSLSLTFNAKTSALQILENAYDYRHAVTVHNAPLISTEVTLLDEFPLGVDKQNELSPKNEAWYSILIENKIEKYGGLIGSLVKILGLSVEITKGQVDTWPSGHLASYCNDGKEAYSMLQGITPVGKNNTTGHFLFAIKKTGFFLLDILLYAVFSRLNKLIFEEDVPIWNTLNNDRRGVYIKHDRPVLKLREFYQSWVDKVEI
;
A
#
# COMPACT_ATOMS: atom_id res chain seq x y z
N MET A 1 12.81 0.35 -12.58
CA MET A 1 12.01 1.15 -13.56
C MET A 1 10.95 1.90 -12.78
N SER A 2 10.46 3.03 -13.25
CA SER A 2 9.47 3.83 -12.52
C SER A 2 8.14 3.93 -13.25
N LEU A 3 7.04 3.76 -12.53
CA LEU A 3 5.68 3.98 -13.01
C LEU A 3 5.04 5.08 -12.16
N SER A 4 4.38 6.05 -12.80
CA SER A 4 3.59 7.06 -12.09
C SER A 4 2.12 6.91 -12.43
N LEU A 5 1.27 7.01 -11.41
CA LEU A 5 -0.19 7.00 -11.54
C LEU A 5 -0.77 8.18 -10.77
N THR A 6 -1.88 8.71 -11.25
CA THR A 6 -2.66 9.75 -10.56
C THR A 6 -4.14 9.45 -10.72
N PHE A 7 -4.90 9.61 -9.66
CA PHE A 7 -6.36 9.50 -9.68
C PHE A 7 -7.00 10.60 -8.86
N ASN A 8 -8.27 10.87 -9.16
CA ASN A 8 -9.12 11.75 -8.38
C ASN A 8 -10.21 10.93 -7.70
N ALA A 9 -10.48 11.23 -6.43
CA ALA A 9 -11.51 10.57 -5.65
C ALA A 9 -12.32 11.59 -4.84
N LYS A 10 -13.63 11.33 -4.72
CA LYS A 10 -14.59 12.10 -3.92
C LYS A 10 -14.59 11.62 -2.47
N THR A 11 -13.41 11.68 -1.85
CA THR A 11 -13.19 11.23 -0.47
C THR A 11 -12.16 12.11 0.22
N SER A 12 -12.02 11.97 1.54
CA SER A 12 -10.99 12.68 2.32
C SER A 12 -9.60 12.05 2.14
N ALA A 13 -8.54 12.83 2.39
CA ALA A 13 -7.17 12.32 2.36
C ALA A 13 -6.96 11.14 3.33
N LEU A 14 -7.54 11.23 4.53
CA LEU A 14 -7.48 10.17 5.53
C LEU A 14 -8.09 8.85 5.02
N GLN A 15 -9.25 8.88 4.37
CA GLN A 15 -9.88 7.66 3.85
C GLN A 15 -9.05 6.97 2.76
N ILE A 16 -8.27 7.73 1.99
CA ILE A 16 -7.29 7.15 1.05
C ILE A 16 -6.11 6.53 1.82
N LEU A 17 -5.61 7.18 2.88
CA LEU A 17 -4.54 6.59 3.72
C LEU A 17 -4.99 5.28 4.37
N GLU A 18 -6.25 5.21 4.82
CA GLU A 18 -6.84 4.05 5.48
C GLU A 18 -6.81 2.78 4.63
N ASN A 19 -6.90 2.92 3.29
CA ASN A 19 -6.86 1.77 2.38
C ASN A 19 -5.59 0.91 2.56
N ALA A 20 -4.43 1.53 2.80
CA ALA A 20 -3.19 0.79 3.06
C ALA A 20 -3.17 0.02 4.40
N TYR A 21 -4.03 0.39 5.35
CA TYR A 21 -4.15 -0.22 6.68
C TYR A 21 -5.34 -1.18 6.79
N ASP A 22 -6.30 -1.11 5.87
CA ASP A 22 -7.37 -2.09 5.71
C ASP A 22 -6.88 -3.32 4.94
N TYR A 23 -6.03 -4.14 5.53
CA TYR A 23 -5.48 -5.31 4.84
C TYR A 23 -6.53 -6.32 4.34
N ARG A 24 -7.77 -6.28 4.85
CA ARG A 24 -8.84 -7.21 4.45
C ARG A 24 -9.45 -6.84 3.10
N HIS A 25 -9.37 -5.58 2.67
CA HIS A 25 -9.87 -5.16 1.35
C HIS A 25 -9.16 -5.92 0.21
N ALA A 26 -7.92 -6.36 0.42
CA ALA A 26 -7.21 -7.18 -0.56
C ALA A 26 -7.99 -8.43 -0.98
N VAL A 27 -8.71 -9.07 -0.05
CA VAL A 27 -9.55 -10.23 -0.34
C VAL A 27 -10.89 -9.81 -0.93
N THR A 28 -11.54 -8.79 -0.37
CA THR A 28 -12.93 -8.46 -0.71
C THR A 28 -13.08 -7.59 -1.95
N VAL A 29 -12.08 -6.76 -2.27
CA VAL A 29 -12.07 -5.87 -3.43
C VAL A 29 -11.27 -6.50 -4.57
N HIS A 30 -10.04 -6.95 -4.29
CA HIS A 30 -9.12 -7.44 -5.33
C HIS A 30 -9.12 -8.96 -5.51
N ASN A 31 -9.97 -9.70 -4.78
CA ASN A 31 -10.03 -11.16 -4.82
C ASN A 31 -8.65 -11.83 -4.62
N ALA A 32 -7.80 -11.26 -3.77
CA ALA A 32 -6.46 -11.76 -3.55
C ALA A 32 -6.50 -13.19 -2.95
N PRO A 33 -5.73 -14.16 -3.50
CA PRO A 33 -5.76 -15.56 -3.06
C PRO A 33 -4.90 -15.79 -1.80
N LEU A 34 -5.34 -15.19 -0.69
CA LEU A 34 -4.62 -15.22 0.59
C LEU A 34 -5.07 -16.41 1.44
N ILE A 35 -4.11 -17.25 1.86
CA ILE A 35 -4.34 -18.31 2.87
C ILE A 35 -4.45 -17.68 4.26
N SER A 36 -3.51 -16.80 4.58
CA SER A 36 -3.41 -16.14 5.87
C SER A 36 -2.74 -14.79 5.74
N THR A 37 -3.10 -13.88 6.64
CA THR A 37 -2.46 -12.56 6.77
C THR A 37 -2.12 -12.31 8.22
N GLU A 38 -0.85 -11.99 8.46
CA GLU A 38 -0.34 -11.51 9.73
C GLU A 38 -0.08 -10.01 9.62
N VAL A 39 -0.43 -9.28 10.67
CA VAL A 39 -0.31 -7.82 10.71
C VAL A 39 0.39 -7.43 12.00
N THR A 40 1.48 -6.69 11.86
CA THR A 40 2.23 -6.13 12.97
C THR A 40 2.21 -4.62 12.86
N LEU A 41 1.78 -3.96 13.93
CA LEU A 41 1.93 -2.51 14.06
C LEU A 41 3.34 -2.24 14.55
N LEU A 42 4.07 -1.36 13.85
CA LEU A 42 5.42 -0.99 14.22
C LEU A 42 5.33 0.37 14.93
N ASP A 43 5.49 0.34 16.25
CA ASP A 43 5.56 1.50 17.13
C ASP A 43 7.02 1.97 17.36
N GLU A 44 8.00 1.13 17.03
CA GLU A 44 9.41 1.45 17.02
C GLU A 44 10.03 1.09 15.66
N PHE A 45 10.96 1.93 15.17
CA PHE A 45 11.71 1.65 13.94
C PHE A 45 12.44 0.31 14.09
N PRO A 46 12.30 -0.67 13.17
CA PRO A 46 13.05 -1.90 13.28
C PRO A 46 14.56 -1.59 13.22
N LEU A 47 15.22 -1.71 14.38
CA LEU A 47 16.66 -1.69 14.53
C LEU A 47 17.23 -2.93 13.83
N GLY A 48 17.56 -2.85 12.55
CA GLY A 48 18.17 -4.02 11.90
C GLY A 48 18.32 -4.04 10.38
N VAL A 49 17.93 -2.99 9.64
CA VAL A 49 18.25 -2.91 8.21
C VAL A 49 19.36 -1.88 8.04
N ASP A 50 20.51 -2.30 7.53
CA ASP A 50 21.67 -1.47 7.16
C ASP A 50 21.24 -0.41 6.12
N LYS A 51 20.61 0.67 6.59
CA LYS A 51 20.12 1.79 5.78
C LYS A 51 21.11 2.94 5.75
N GLN A 52 22.38 2.68 5.41
CA GLN A 52 23.35 3.77 5.20
C GLN A 52 23.03 4.64 3.97
N ASN A 53 22.10 4.21 3.09
CA ASN A 53 21.74 4.91 1.85
C ASN A 53 20.24 5.17 1.66
N GLU A 54 19.39 5.00 2.67
CA GLU A 54 17.96 5.25 2.54
C GLU A 54 17.53 6.47 3.36
N LEU A 55 16.58 7.24 2.81
CA LEU A 55 15.89 8.36 3.47
C LEU A 55 15.29 7.84 4.78
N SER A 56 16.04 7.98 5.87
CA SER A 56 15.59 7.62 7.20
C SER A 56 14.92 8.85 7.79
N PRO A 57 13.59 8.88 7.92
CA PRO A 57 12.89 9.98 8.57
C PRO A 57 12.99 9.73 10.09
N LYS A 58 14.23 9.74 10.60
CA LYS A 58 14.49 9.89 12.03
C LYS A 58 14.02 11.28 12.39
N ASN A 59 12.77 11.42 12.81
CA ASN A 59 12.48 11.85 14.19
C ASN A 59 11.05 12.31 14.50
N GLU A 60 10.13 12.57 13.56
CA GLU A 60 8.90 13.26 14.01
C GLU A 60 7.57 12.78 13.44
N ALA A 61 7.53 12.08 12.31
CA ALA A 61 6.28 11.85 11.59
C ALA A 61 6.20 10.45 11.01
N TRP A 62 6.11 9.42 11.84
CA TRP A 62 6.08 8.07 11.30
C TRP A 62 5.21 7.15 12.14
N TYR A 63 4.26 6.50 11.46
CA TYR A 63 3.52 5.35 11.93
C TYR A 63 3.65 4.27 10.86
N SER A 64 3.79 3.00 11.25
CA SER A 64 4.05 1.94 10.28
C SER A 64 3.32 0.65 10.57
N ILE A 65 3.02 -0.06 9.50
CA ILE A 65 2.39 -1.37 9.52
C ILE A 65 3.21 -2.32 8.67
N LEU A 66 3.37 -3.53 9.18
CA LEU A 66 3.90 -4.67 8.46
C LEU A 66 2.77 -5.67 8.19
N ILE A 67 2.61 -6.05 6.94
CA ILE A 67 1.62 -7.01 6.48
C ILE A 67 2.36 -8.18 5.82
N GLU A 68 2.21 -9.37 6.37
CA GLU A 68 2.75 -10.60 5.83
C GLU A 68 1.60 -11.49 5.36
N ASN A 69 1.56 -11.80 4.07
CA ASN A 69 0.54 -12.67 3.50
C ASN A 69 1.16 -13.97 2.99
N LYS A 70 0.49 -15.08 3.31
CA LYS A 70 0.72 -16.37 2.68
C LYS A 70 -0.26 -16.54 1.53
N ILE A 71 0.24 -16.89 0.35
CA ILE A 71 -0.55 -16.99 -0.88
C ILE A 71 -0.76 -18.45 -1.25
N GLU A 72 -1.99 -18.82 -1.65
CA GLU A 72 -2.31 -20.21 -1.99
C GLU A 72 -1.70 -20.64 -3.32
N LYS A 73 -1.94 -19.80 -4.34
CA LYS A 73 -1.32 -19.74 -5.66
C LYS A 73 -2.10 -18.67 -6.42
N TYR A 74 -1.43 -17.82 -7.17
CA TYR A 74 -2.14 -17.02 -8.18
C TYR A 74 -2.78 -17.99 -9.19
N GLY A 75 -4.09 -17.91 -9.38
CA GLY A 75 -4.83 -18.65 -10.40
C GLY A 75 -4.84 -17.92 -11.75
N GLY A 76 -5.33 -18.59 -12.80
CA GLY A 76 -5.59 -17.98 -14.10
C GLY A 76 -4.35 -17.46 -14.84
N LEU A 77 -4.55 -16.47 -15.72
CA LEU A 77 -3.48 -15.88 -16.55
C LEU A 77 -2.35 -15.25 -15.71
N ILE A 78 -2.67 -14.67 -14.56
CA ILE A 78 -1.69 -14.08 -13.63
C ILE A 78 -0.83 -15.17 -13.01
N GLY A 79 -1.43 -16.28 -12.56
CA GLY A 79 -0.71 -17.46 -12.08
C GLY A 79 0.26 -18.03 -13.11
N SER A 80 -0.19 -18.14 -14.36
CA SER A 80 0.61 -18.61 -15.48
C SER A 80 1.77 -17.66 -15.79
N LEU A 81 1.53 -16.34 -15.79
CA LEU A 81 2.58 -15.34 -16.01
C LEU A 81 3.61 -15.34 -14.87
N VAL A 82 3.15 -15.31 -13.63
CA VAL A 82 3.99 -15.39 -12.42
C VAL A 82 4.87 -16.66 -12.44
N LYS A 83 4.30 -17.80 -12.84
CA LYS A 83 5.04 -19.05 -13.03
C LYS A 83 6.04 -19.02 -14.19
N ILE A 84 5.66 -18.49 -15.35
CA ILE A 84 6.53 -18.34 -16.54
C ILE A 84 7.71 -17.41 -16.25
N LEU A 85 7.48 -16.39 -15.43
CA LEU A 85 8.49 -15.43 -14.99
C LEU A 85 9.40 -15.98 -13.87
N GLY A 86 9.18 -17.23 -13.43
CA GLY A 86 9.95 -17.87 -12.35
C GLY A 86 9.67 -17.28 -10.96
N LEU A 87 8.56 -16.56 -10.82
CA LEU A 87 8.17 -15.84 -9.61
C LEU A 87 7.20 -16.68 -8.78
N SER A 88 7.52 -17.91 -8.40
CA SER A 88 6.64 -18.68 -7.51
C SER A 88 6.58 -18.02 -6.13
N VAL A 89 5.65 -17.09 -5.94
CA VAL A 89 5.51 -16.33 -4.69
C VAL A 89 4.65 -17.12 -3.72
N GLU A 90 5.24 -17.46 -2.57
CA GLU A 90 4.52 -18.11 -1.47
C GLU A 90 4.19 -17.10 -0.37
N ILE A 91 5.12 -16.16 -0.12
CA ILE A 91 5.00 -15.15 0.91
C ILE A 91 5.21 -13.77 0.31
N THR A 92 4.27 -12.87 0.56
CA THR A 92 4.44 -11.43 0.30
C THR A 92 4.54 -10.69 1.62
N LYS A 93 5.46 -9.75 1.70
CA LYS A 93 5.65 -8.87 2.86
C LYS A 93 5.59 -7.43 2.40
N GLY A 94 4.67 -6.64 2.94
CA GLY A 94 4.57 -5.21 2.72
C GLY A 94 4.82 -4.46 4.02
N GLN A 95 5.77 -3.53 4.02
CA GLN A 95 5.89 -2.52 5.06
C GLN A 95 5.38 -1.20 4.50
N VAL A 96 4.52 -0.52 5.25
CA VAL A 96 3.99 0.80 4.88
C VAL A 96 4.37 1.80 5.96
N ASP A 97 5.19 2.76 5.60
CA ASP A 97 5.64 3.86 6.43
C ASP A 97 4.81 5.10 6.10
N THR A 98 4.13 5.67 7.09
CA THR A 98 3.07 6.66 6.86
C THR A 98 3.38 8.03 7.44
N TRP A 99 3.04 9.05 6.66
CA TRP A 99 2.93 10.46 7.04
C TRP A 99 1.48 10.94 6.86
N PRO A 100 1.09 12.09 7.45
CA PRO A 100 -0.26 12.64 7.28
C PRO A 100 -0.67 12.91 5.81
N SER A 101 0.29 12.98 4.88
CA SER A 101 0.03 13.25 3.47
C SER A 101 0.34 12.08 2.54
N GLY A 102 0.67 10.89 3.05
CA GLY A 102 1.01 9.77 2.18
C GLY A 102 1.82 8.66 2.83
N HIS A 103 2.32 7.76 1.97
CA HIS A 103 3.02 6.55 2.38
C HIS A 103 4.30 6.34 1.58
N LEU A 104 5.28 5.69 2.21
CA LEU A 104 6.34 4.98 1.52
C LEU A 104 6.15 3.50 1.86
N ALA A 105 5.87 2.69 0.86
CA ALA A 105 5.69 1.27 1.03
C ALA A 105 6.79 0.48 0.34
N SER A 106 7.26 -0.58 0.98
CA SER A 106 8.25 -1.51 0.46
C SER A 106 7.66 -2.91 0.45
N TYR A 107 7.72 -3.58 -0.70
CA TYR A 107 7.13 -4.90 -0.90
C TYR A 107 8.21 -5.91 -1.30
N CYS A 108 8.18 -7.04 -0.61
CA CYS A 108 9.05 -8.18 -0.86
C CYS A 108 8.23 -9.44 -1.17
N ASN A 109 8.75 -10.25 -2.09
CA ASN A 109 8.24 -11.58 -2.41
C ASN A 109 9.33 -12.59 -2.02
N ASP A 110 8.99 -13.54 -1.13
CA ASP A 110 9.90 -14.57 -0.61
C ASP A 110 11.27 -14.00 -0.15
N GLY A 111 11.21 -12.88 0.57
CA GLY A 111 12.39 -12.19 1.11
C GLY A 111 13.17 -11.34 0.09
N LYS A 112 12.77 -11.28 -1.18
CA LYS A 112 13.38 -10.43 -2.20
C LYS A 112 12.53 -9.20 -2.46
N GLU A 113 13.16 -8.03 -2.45
CA GLU A 113 12.52 -6.77 -2.81
C GLU A 113 11.91 -6.85 -4.23
N ALA A 114 10.61 -6.63 -4.32
CA ALA A 114 9.86 -6.64 -5.57
C ALA A 114 9.69 -5.21 -6.11
N TYR A 115 9.22 -4.30 -5.26
CA TYR A 115 9.05 -2.88 -5.58
C TYR A 115 8.90 -2.02 -4.32
N SER A 116 9.12 -0.73 -4.49
CA SER A 116 8.70 0.30 -3.53
C SER A 116 7.66 1.22 -4.16
N MET A 117 6.83 1.85 -3.33
CA MET A 117 5.78 2.77 -3.74
C MET A 117 5.85 4.01 -2.87
N LEU A 118 5.99 5.19 -3.48
CA LEU A 118 5.75 6.46 -2.83
C LEU A 118 4.34 6.93 -3.21
N GLN A 119 3.51 7.16 -2.20
CA GLN A 119 2.19 7.76 -2.35
C GLN A 119 2.20 9.16 -1.74
N GLY A 120 1.68 10.12 -2.49
CA GLY A 120 1.35 11.45 -2.01
C GLY A 120 -0.14 11.73 -2.20
N ILE A 121 -0.74 12.45 -1.27
CA ILE A 121 -2.17 12.73 -1.26
C ILE A 121 -2.36 14.24 -1.14
N THR A 122 -3.04 14.83 -2.12
CA THR A 122 -3.31 16.27 -2.18
C THR A 122 -4.80 16.52 -1.97
N PRO A 123 -5.24 17.07 -0.83
CA PRO A 123 -6.62 17.50 -0.67
C PRO A 123 -6.88 18.70 -1.58
N VAL A 124 -7.82 18.59 -2.51
CA VAL A 124 -8.17 19.64 -3.49
C VAL A 124 -9.50 20.32 -3.19
N GLY A 125 -10.22 19.83 -2.18
CA GLY A 125 -11.44 20.42 -1.66
C GLY A 125 -12.02 19.60 -0.52
N LYS A 126 -13.16 20.03 0.04
CA LYS A 126 -13.88 19.25 1.05
C LYS A 126 -14.26 17.89 0.45
N ASN A 127 -13.75 16.81 1.05
CA ASN A 127 -13.98 15.43 0.60
C ASN A 127 -13.67 15.21 -0.89
N ASN A 128 -12.64 15.89 -1.40
CA ASN A 128 -12.13 15.70 -2.76
C ASN A 128 -10.61 15.71 -2.71
N THR A 129 -10.01 14.68 -3.28
CA THR A 129 -8.58 14.42 -3.13
C THR A 129 -7.99 13.88 -4.43
N THR A 130 -6.76 14.29 -4.72
CA THR A 130 -5.93 13.72 -5.78
C THR A 130 -4.86 12.83 -5.14
N GLY A 131 -4.83 11.56 -5.53
CA GLY A 131 -3.78 10.61 -5.15
C GLY A 131 -2.69 10.56 -6.21
N HIS A 132 -1.43 10.60 -5.78
CA HIS A 132 -0.24 10.52 -6.62
C HIS A 132 0.58 9.32 -6.19
N PHE A 133 0.95 8.46 -7.14
CA PHE A 133 1.68 7.24 -6.87
C PHE A 133 2.90 7.17 -7.77
N LEU A 134 4.02 6.79 -7.18
CA LEU A 134 5.28 6.52 -7.87
C LEU A 134 5.78 5.15 -7.41
N PHE A 135 5.82 4.20 -8.34
CA PHE A 135 6.34 2.86 -8.11
C PHE A 135 7.77 2.78 -8.63
N ALA A 136 8.67 2.22 -7.83
CA ALA A 136 10.02 1.84 -8.22
C ALA A 136 10.12 0.30 -8.23
N ILE A 137 10.13 -0.28 -9.43
CA ILE A 137 10.13 -1.75 -9.62
C ILE A 137 11.58 -2.25 -9.71
N LYS A 138 11.90 -3.29 -8.93
CA LYS A 138 13.21 -3.93 -8.95
C LYS A 138 13.45 -4.59 -10.30
N LYS A 139 14.63 -4.36 -10.88
CA LYS A 139 15.05 -5.02 -12.11
C LYS A 139 15.53 -6.43 -11.82
N THR A 140 15.24 -7.34 -12.75
CA THR A 140 15.77 -8.71 -12.75
C THR A 140 17.20 -8.79 -13.30
N GLY A 141 17.62 -7.78 -14.06
CA GLY A 141 18.90 -7.77 -14.77
C GLY A 141 18.80 -8.27 -16.22
N PHE A 142 17.65 -8.80 -16.64
CA PHE A 142 17.39 -9.23 -18.01
C PHE A 142 16.49 -8.24 -18.73
N PHE A 143 17.03 -7.54 -19.74
CA PHE A 143 16.34 -6.40 -20.38
C PHE A 143 14.93 -6.71 -20.91
N LEU A 144 14.75 -7.81 -21.65
CA LEU A 144 13.43 -8.18 -22.19
C LEU A 144 12.44 -8.58 -21.08
N LEU A 145 12.92 -9.27 -20.06
CA LEU A 145 12.12 -9.67 -18.91
C LEU A 145 11.68 -8.44 -18.11
N ASP A 146 12.58 -7.48 -17.92
CA ASP A 146 12.28 -6.21 -17.26
C ASP A 146 11.19 -5.42 -18.00
N ILE A 147 11.22 -5.38 -19.34
CA ILE A 147 10.16 -4.74 -20.14
C ILE A 147 8.81 -5.43 -19.92
N LEU A 148 8.77 -6.76 -19.97
CA LEU A 148 7.54 -7.52 -19.75
C LEU A 148 6.99 -7.34 -18.33
N LEU A 149 7.87 -7.41 -17.33
CA LEU A 149 7.51 -7.17 -15.93
C LEU A 149 6.94 -5.77 -15.73
N TYR A 150 7.58 -4.75 -16.32
CA TYR A 150 7.08 -3.39 -16.25
C TYR A 150 5.68 -3.24 -16.86
N ALA A 151 5.44 -3.81 -18.04
CA ALA A 151 4.15 -3.74 -18.70
C ALA A 151 3.04 -4.44 -17.90
N VAL A 152 3.30 -5.67 -17.42
CA VAL A 152 2.36 -6.43 -16.60
C VAL A 152 2.09 -5.73 -15.28
N PHE A 153 3.15 -5.31 -14.56
CA PHE A 153 3.03 -4.60 -13.28
C PHE A 153 2.22 -3.31 -13.45
N SER A 154 2.49 -2.53 -14.50
CA SER A 154 1.76 -1.29 -14.77
C SER A 154 0.28 -1.53 -15.04
N ARG A 155 -0.05 -2.56 -15.82
CA ARG A 155 -1.45 -2.90 -16.11
C ARG A 155 -2.18 -3.39 -14.86
N LEU A 156 -1.56 -4.27 -14.07
CA LEU A 156 -2.17 -4.81 -12.85
C LEU A 156 -2.41 -3.72 -11.80
N ASN A 157 -1.42 -2.86 -11.52
CA ASN A 157 -1.60 -1.79 -10.55
C ASN A 157 -2.66 -0.78 -10.99
N LYS A 158 -2.72 -0.45 -12.29
CA LYS A 158 -3.79 0.39 -12.81
C LYS A 158 -5.18 -0.22 -12.58
N LEU A 159 -5.34 -1.53 -12.78
CA LEU A 159 -6.60 -2.24 -12.53
C LEU A 159 -6.99 -2.22 -11.05
N ILE A 160 -6.03 -2.45 -10.15
CA ILE A 160 -6.24 -2.38 -8.69
C ILE A 160 -6.80 -1.01 -8.30
N PHE A 161 -6.19 0.09 -8.76
CA PHE A 161 -6.72 1.42 -8.49
C PHE A 161 -8.08 1.70 -9.14
N GLU A 162 -8.36 1.13 -10.31
CA GLU A 162 -9.68 1.21 -10.95
C GLU A 162 -10.78 0.51 -10.12
N GLU A 163 -10.43 -0.47 -9.29
CA GLU A 163 -11.34 -1.16 -8.35
C GLU A 163 -11.55 -0.36 -7.05
N ASP A 164 -10.49 0.28 -6.52
CA ASP A 164 -10.57 1.07 -5.28
C ASP A 164 -11.31 2.40 -5.44
N VAL A 165 -11.11 3.11 -6.56
CA VAL A 165 -11.68 4.44 -6.78
C VAL A 165 -13.21 4.48 -6.64
N PRO A 166 -13.98 3.51 -7.20
CA PRO A 166 -15.41 3.41 -6.94
C PRO A 166 -15.76 3.28 -5.45
N ILE A 167 -15.02 2.49 -4.69
CA ILE A 167 -15.23 2.33 -3.25
C ILE A 167 -15.01 3.68 -2.55
N TRP A 168 -13.88 4.34 -2.78
CA TRP A 168 -13.58 5.66 -2.22
C TRP A 168 -14.67 6.69 -2.51
N ASN A 169 -15.22 6.70 -3.73
CA ASN A 169 -16.28 7.62 -4.13
C ASN A 169 -17.63 7.37 -3.45
N THR A 170 -17.80 6.21 -2.79
CA THR A 170 -19.03 5.83 -2.08
C THR A 170 -18.88 5.85 -0.56
N LEU A 171 -17.67 6.04 -0.03
CA LEU A 171 -17.45 6.09 1.41
C LEU A 171 -18.19 7.29 2.02
N ASN A 172 -18.97 7.01 3.07
CA ASN A 172 -19.54 8.07 3.88
C ASN A 172 -18.44 8.73 4.73
N ASN A 173 -18.48 10.06 4.83
CA ASN A 173 -17.54 10.84 5.64
C ASN A 173 -17.95 10.87 7.13
N ASP A 174 -19.18 10.45 7.44
CA ASP A 174 -19.60 10.25 8.82
C ASP A 174 -18.87 9.03 9.38
N ARG A 175 -17.83 9.26 10.18
CA ARG A 175 -16.94 8.26 10.82
C ARG A 175 -17.64 7.34 11.85
N ARG A 176 -18.95 7.14 11.71
CA ARG A 176 -19.79 6.31 12.58
C ARG A 176 -19.86 4.92 11.96
N GLY A 177 -19.13 3.98 12.54
CA GLY A 177 -19.08 2.59 12.08
C GLY A 177 -18.99 1.61 13.24
N VAL A 178 -19.35 0.36 12.97
CA VAL A 178 -19.07 -0.77 13.86
C VAL A 178 -17.69 -1.29 13.49
N TYR A 179 -16.77 -1.31 14.45
CA TYR A 179 -15.41 -1.79 14.24
C TYR A 179 -15.26 -3.24 14.71
N ILE A 180 -14.53 -4.03 13.94
CA ILE A 180 -14.13 -5.40 14.28
C ILE A 180 -12.64 -5.47 14.56
N LYS A 181 -12.17 -6.62 15.08
CA LYS A 181 -10.75 -6.81 15.44
C LYS A 181 -9.76 -6.50 14.31
N HIS A 182 -10.19 -6.68 13.06
CA HIS A 182 -9.38 -6.47 11.87
C HIS A 182 -9.17 -4.98 11.53
N ASP A 183 -10.00 -4.09 12.08
CA ASP A 183 -9.92 -2.65 11.85
C ASP A 183 -8.91 -1.96 12.78
N ARG A 184 -8.28 -2.71 13.70
CA ARG A 184 -7.31 -2.16 14.65
C ARG A 184 -6.20 -1.33 13.98
N PRO A 185 -5.60 -1.74 12.85
CA PRO A 185 -4.60 -0.91 12.17
C PRO A 185 -5.15 0.41 11.65
N VAL A 186 -6.36 0.39 11.06
CA VAL A 186 -7.07 1.58 10.58
C VAL A 186 -7.35 2.54 11.74
N LEU A 187 -7.85 2.03 12.87
CA LEU A 187 -8.12 2.83 14.06
C LEU A 187 -6.85 3.50 14.61
N LYS A 188 -5.72 2.79 14.62
CA LYS A 188 -4.44 3.36 15.05
C LYS A 188 -3.88 4.39 14.08
N LEU A 189 -4.04 4.18 12.78
CA LEU A 189 -3.74 5.22 11.78
C LEU A 189 -4.56 6.49 12.04
N ARG A 190 -5.86 6.35 12.37
CA ARG A 190 -6.72 7.52 12.68
C ARG A 190 -6.24 8.27 13.92
N GLU A 191 -5.87 7.55 15.00
CA GLU A 191 -5.28 8.15 16.21
C GLU A 191 -4.02 8.95 15.85
N PHE A 192 -3.11 8.34 15.08
CA PHE A 192 -1.89 9.01 14.59
C PHE A 192 -2.23 10.26 13.76
N TYR A 193 -3.11 10.14 12.76
CA TYR A 193 -3.48 11.24 11.89
C TYR A 193 -4.13 12.39 12.66
N GLN A 194 -5.01 12.10 13.62
CA GLN A 194 -5.65 13.12 14.44
C GLN A 194 -4.64 13.91 15.27
N SER A 195 -3.61 13.24 15.83
CA SER A 195 -2.54 13.90 16.58
C SER A 195 -1.74 14.93 15.75
N TRP A 196 -1.81 14.84 14.42
CA TRP A 196 -1.23 15.81 13.50
C TRP A 196 -2.19 16.95 13.16
N VAL A 197 -3.45 16.63 12.91
CA VAL A 197 -4.50 17.65 12.66
C VAL A 197 -4.60 18.61 13.85
N ASP A 198 -4.60 18.07 15.07
CA ASP A 198 -4.71 18.84 16.31
C ASP A 198 -3.57 19.86 16.49
N LYS A 199 -2.42 19.66 15.84
CA LYS A 199 -1.29 20.62 15.88
C LYS A 199 -1.49 21.84 14.97
N VAL A 200 -2.35 21.74 13.96
CA VAL A 200 -2.55 22.79 12.94
C VAL A 200 -3.73 23.71 13.30
N GLU A 201 -4.70 23.24 14.09
CA GLU A 201 -5.89 24.00 14.49
C GLU A 201 -5.67 24.96 15.68
N ILE A 202 -4.50 25.62 15.75
CA ILE A 202 -4.18 26.66 16.77
C ILE A 202 -4.65 28.05 16.33
#